data_AF-A0A1G5QPP7-F1
#
_entry.id   AF-A0A1G5QPP7-F1
#
_cell.length_a   1.000
_cell.length_b   1.000
_cell.length_c   1.000
_cell.angle_alpha   90.00
_cell.angle_beta   90.00
_cell.angle_gamma   90.00
#
_symmetry.space_group_name_H-M   'P 1'
#
loop_
_entity.id
_entity.type
_entity.pdbx_description
1 polymer ?
#
loop_
_entity_poly.entity_id
_entity_poly.type
_entity_poly.pdbx_seq_one_letter_code
_entity_poly.pdbx_strand_id
1 'polypeptide(L)'
;MLKLPFANRIPVARFQSNLVAERLTASLLAKLSKRQRTPAILHSTETSIFDETGPDDARLHINIRDIDKDEHDASQARERGLFLARQDRWEDLVHELKQAEHAGTITASGQPISDLIAFGARGDVVNAVEHALSENHSTEDRALIQGVMALESARLDLGQPALMTALVALTHIDLGWIWRSKAGAHYCARTHKQRAQRHFSRAASLLTPLEGEILNSPLIAAAKCALYPHFPAPALEVADAYAALIDLAPENSRHMRALGTALLPQVGGSWDTLELEARRTAARTETIWGMGGYTWVYFDALLCDAQAASQLDVSLFVEGLQDILAKDPNQATINLITAYCGVAAKRSLEEEPTGAELRTELSDMAEWLARNRLCEIHPLTWAHASKGFANNLPDTSLARFASRGKDAARHYLADLFASELCSGQTVTYTPAGVELAAG
;
A
#
# COMPACT_ATOMS: atom_id res chain seq x y z
N MET A 1 37.44 20.53 67.52
CA MET A 1 38.51 19.61 67.09
C MET A 1 38.35 19.40 65.59
N LEU A 2 39.04 20.22 64.78
CA LEU A 2 40.21 19.90 63.93
C LEU A 2 39.81 19.13 62.65
N LYS A 3 40.05 19.55 61.40
CA LYS A 3 40.76 20.68 60.75
C LYS A 3 40.36 20.68 59.25
N LEU A 4 40.16 21.84 58.62
CA LEU A 4 40.22 22.06 57.14
C LEU A 4 41.68 22.43 56.75
N PRO A 5 42.11 22.31 55.46
CA PRO A 5 42.11 23.49 54.56
C PRO A 5 42.05 23.29 53.00
N PHE A 6 41.49 24.32 52.33
CA PHE A 6 41.85 25.00 51.06
C PHE A 6 41.87 24.35 49.64
N ALA A 7 40.91 24.82 48.80
CA ALA A 7 40.94 25.41 47.44
C ALA A 7 42.03 25.10 46.38
N ASN A 8 41.59 24.84 45.13
CA ASN A 8 42.08 25.54 43.93
C ASN A 8 41.16 25.40 42.68
N ARG A 9 41.26 26.39 41.76
CA ARG A 9 40.38 26.75 40.62
C ARG A 9 40.90 26.25 39.24
N ILE A 10 39.95 25.91 38.32
CA ILE A 10 39.85 26.22 36.84
C ILE A 10 40.86 25.48 35.88
N PRO A 11 40.50 24.99 34.65
CA PRO A 11 39.77 25.71 33.60
C PRO A 11 38.68 25.02 32.75
N VAL A 12 37.78 25.89 32.28
CA VAL A 12 36.88 25.72 31.12
C VAL A 12 37.70 25.81 29.84
N ALA A 13 37.76 24.72 29.07
CA ALA A 13 38.30 24.73 27.71
C ALA A 13 37.16 24.93 26.71
N ARG A 14 37.06 26.15 26.16
CA ARG A 14 36.38 26.41 24.88
C ARG A 14 37.17 25.66 23.79
N PHE A 15 36.56 24.66 23.16
CA PHE A 15 37.05 24.14 21.89
C PHE A 15 36.06 24.51 20.77
N GLN A 16 36.60 25.23 19.80
CA GLN A 16 35.97 25.56 18.52
C GLN A 16 35.79 24.25 17.73
N SER A 17 34.56 23.79 17.52
CA SER A 17 34.28 22.62 16.66
C SER A 17 33.21 22.86 15.59
N ASN A 18 32.79 24.12 15.36
CA ASN A 18 31.69 24.41 14.42
C ASN A 18 32.10 24.67 12.97
N LEU A 19 33.38 24.58 12.58
CA LEU A 19 33.78 24.89 11.19
C LEU A 19 34.18 23.66 10.35
N VAL A 20 34.35 22.49 10.96
CA VAL A 20 34.79 21.26 10.26
C VAL A 20 33.61 20.32 9.97
N ALA A 21 32.57 20.33 10.79
CA ALA A 21 31.35 19.53 10.58
C ALA A 21 30.51 20.03 9.39
N GLU A 22 30.38 21.35 9.20
CA GLU A 22 29.62 21.95 8.08
C GLU A 22 30.30 21.75 6.71
N ARG A 23 31.64 21.63 6.67
CA ARG A 23 32.37 21.39 5.41
C ARG A 23 32.35 19.92 4.96
N LEU A 24 32.13 18.98 5.88
CA LEU A 24 32.02 17.56 5.55
C LEU A 24 30.62 17.18 5.06
N THR A 25 29.55 17.79 5.59
CA THR A 25 28.16 17.57 5.14
C THR A 25 27.90 18.15 3.75
N ALA A 26 28.37 19.38 3.47
CA ALA A 26 28.19 20.01 2.16
C ALA A 26 28.96 19.30 1.03
N SER A 27 30.16 18.76 1.31
CA SER A 27 31.00 18.07 0.32
C SER A 27 30.51 16.64 0.01
N LEU A 28 29.88 15.95 0.97
CA LEU A 28 29.29 14.62 0.73
C LEU A 28 27.95 14.70 -0.01
N LEU A 29 27.07 15.64 0.36
CA LEU A 29 25.79 15.85 -0.33
C LEU A 29 26.00 16.33 -1.78
N ALA A 30 27.02 17.16 -2.04
CA ALA A 30 27.41 17.55 -3.40
C ALA A 30 27.95 16.38 -4.25
N LYS A 31 28.59 15.39 -3.62
CA LYS A 31 29.08 14.17 -4.30
C LYS A 31 27.96 13.18 -4.61
N LEU A 32 26.91 13.10 -3.77
CA LEU A 32 25.70 12.33 -4.05
C LEU A 32 24.85 12.99 -5.14
N SER A 33 24.74 14.33 -5.14
CA SER A 33 24.06 15.12 -6.18
C SER A 33 24.74 15.03 -7.56
N LYS A 34 26.08 15.03 -7.62
CA LYS A 34 26.81 14.94 -8.91
C LYS A 34 26.75 13.56 -9.57
N ARG A 35 26.46 12.49 -8.83
CA ARG A 35 26.32 11.14 -9.41
C ARG A 35 24.96 10.91 -10.08
N GLN A 36 23.99 11.80 -9.86
CA GLN A 36 22.63 11.73 -10.43
C GLN A 36 22.40 12.70 -11.60
N ARG A 37 23.40 13.47 -12.03
CA ARG A 37 23.30 14.36 -13.20
C ARG A 37 24.03 13.76 -14.40
N THR A 38 23.44 12.73 -14.99
CA THR A 38 23.71 12.34 -16.38
C THR A 38 22.39 12.52 -17.12
N PRO A 39 22.31 13.33 -18.19
CA PRO A 39 21.11 13.33 -19.02
C PRO A 39 21.10 11.96 -19.70
N ALA A 40 20.15 11.11 -19.34
CA ALA A 40 19.89 9.88 -20.07
C ALA A 40 19.27 10.28 -21.42
N ILE A 41 20.12 10.60 -22.39
CA ILE A 41 19.78 10.53 -23.80
C ILE A 41 19.63 9.03 -24.09
N LEU A 42 18.39 8.56 -24.08
CA LEU A 42 18.04 7.21 -24.47
C LEU A 42 18.20 7.10 -26.00
N HIS A 43 19.39 6.65 -26.43
CA HIS A 43 19.51 6.03 -27.73
C HIS A 43 18.85 4.66 -27.65
N SER A 44 17.64 4.60 -28.20
CA SER A 44 16.95 3.38 -28.59
C SER A 44 17.82 2.58 -29.58
N THR A 45 18.27 1.40 -29.15
CA THR A 45 18.65 0.34 -30.09
C THR A 45 18.27 -1.00 -29.48
N GLU A 46 17.14 -1.49 -29.96
CA GLU A 46 16.64 -2.87 -30.09
C GLU A 46 17.42 -4.00 -29.41
N THR A 47 16.69 -4.86 -28.69
CA THR A 47 16.25 -6.15 -29.27
C THR A 47 14.97 -6.58 -28.56
N SER A 48 13.83 -6.33 -29.23
CA SER A 48 12.54 -6.91 -28.84
C SER A 48 12.61 -8.42 -29.10
N ILE A 49 12.56 -9.22 -28.04
CA ILE A 49 12.37 -10.67 -28.12
C ILE A 49 11.20 -10.97 -27.20
N PHE A 50 10.00 -10.51 -27.55
CA PHE A 50 8.68 -11.04 -27.15
C PHE A 50 7.64 -10.27 -27.97
N ASP A 51 7.61 -10.55 -29.27
CA ASP A 51 6.54 -10.11 -30.16
C ASP A 51 6.07 -11.35 -30.93
N GLU A 52 5.44 -12.27 -30.20
CA GLU A 52 4.51 -13.24 -30.78
C GLU A 52 3.14 -12.96 -30.19
N THR A 53 2.52 -11.85 -30.64
CA THR A 53 1.08 -11.66 -30.52
C THR A 53 0.39 -12.77 -31.30
N GLY A 54 -0.32 -13.66 -30.62
CA GLY A 54 -1.17 -14.64 -31.31
C GLY A 54 -2.22 -13.93 -32.18
N PRO A 55 -2.77 -14.60 -33.22
CA PRO A 55 -3.74 -14.02 -34.16
C PRO A 55 -5.04 -13.51 -33.48
N ASP A 56 -5.32 -13.93 -32.25
CA ASP A 56 -6.47 -13.47 -31.46
C ASP A 56 -6.24 -12.10 -30.78
N ASP A 57 -4.99 -11.74 -30.45
CA ASP A 57 -4.66 -10.44 -29.82
C ASP A 57 -4.79 -9.27 -30.82
N ALA A 58 -4.74 -9.55 -32.12
CA ALA A 58 -4.92 -8.53 -33.17
C ALA A 58 -6.38 -8.06 -33.31
N ARG A 59 -7.35 -8.83 -32.82
CA ARG A 59 -8.80 -8.58 -32.99
C ARG A 59 -9.50 -8.14 -31.72
N LEU A 60 -8.76 -7.93 -30.64
CA LEU A 60 -9.24 -7.36 -29.38
C LEU A 60 -8.66 -5.94 -29.22
N HIS A 61 -9.50 -4.93 -29.38
CA HIS A 61 -9.11 -3.52 -29.24
C HIS A 61 -9.74 -2.91 -28.00
N ILE A 62 -8.90 -2.48 -27.06
CA ILE A 62 -9.31 -1.75 -25.86
C ILE A 62 -8.25 -0.72 -25.49
N ASN A 63 -8.71 0.46 -25.06
CA ASN A 63 -7.83 1.53 -24.62
C ASN A 63 -7.08 1.14 -23.36
N ILE A 64 -5.79 1.45 -23.31
CA ILE A 64 -4.94 1.21 -22.15
C ILE A 64 -4.63 2.56 -21.52
N ARG A 65 -4.95 2.71 -20.24
CA ARG A 65 -4.62 3.89 -19.45
C ARG A 65 -3.56 3.51 -18.42
N ASP A 66 -2.30 3.71 -18.79
CA ASP A 66 -1.15 3.33 -17.96
C ASP A 66 -1.09 4.08 -16.63
N ILE A 67 -1.53 5.34 -16.62
CA ILE A 67 -1.68 6.19 -15.43
C ILE A 67 -3.06 6.84 -15.52
N ASP A 68 -3.94 6.49 -14.59
CA ASP A 68 -5.24 7.15 -14.46
C ASP A 68 -5.12 8.43 -13.61
N LYS A 69 -6.23 9.17 -13.50
CA LYS A 69 -6.25 10.41 -12.72
C LYS A 69 -5.92 10.15 -11.24
N ASP A 70 -6.41 9.03 -10.70
CA ASP A 70 -6.23 8.70 -9.29
C ASP A 70 -4.76 8.43 -8.96
N GLU A 71 -4.09 7.62 -9.77
CA GLU A 71 -2.65 7.34 -9.63
C GLU A 71 -1.81 8.60 -9.92
N HIS A 72 -2.26 9.49 -10.81
CA HIS A 72 -1.63 10.78 -11.01
C HIS A 72 -1.68 11.65 -9.75
N ASP A 73 -2.88 11.82 -9.16
CA ASP A 73 -3.07 12.59 -7.93
C ASP A 73 -2.28 11.96 -6.77
N ALA A 74 -2.29 10.62 -6.68
CA ALA A 74 -1.53 9.88 -5.69
C ALA A 74 -0.01 10.04 -5.87
N SER A 75 0.49 10.02 -7.10
CA SER A 75 1.92 10.24 -7.41
C SER A 75 2.35 11.65 -7.04
N GLN A 76 1.55 12.67 -7.34
CA GLN A 76 1.86 14.05 -6.96
C GLN A 76 2.00 14.21 -5.44
N ALA A 77 1.09 13.61 -4.66
CA ALA A 77 1.17 13.66 -3.20
C ALA A 77 2.42 12.95 -2.65
N ARG A 78 2.77 11.78 -3.20
CA ARG A 78 4.02 11.07 -2.85
C ARG A 78 5.26 11.87 -3.22
N GLU A 79 5.30 12.44 -4.42
CA GLU A 79 6.38 13.30 -4.88
C GLU A 79 6.54 14.54 -4.00
N ARG A 80 5.42 15.11 -3.52
CA ARG A 80 5.44 16.23 -2.59
C ARG A 80 6.10 15.87 -1.27
N GLY A 81 5.69 14.75 -0.65
CA GLY A 81 6.31 14.26 0.59
C GLY A 81 7.80 13.98 0.42
N LEU A 82 8.17 13.31 -0.68
CA LEU A 82 9.56 13.01 -1.01
C LEU A 82 10.39 14.29 -1.20
N PHE A 83 9.85 15.28 -1.90
CA PHE A 83 10.51 16.56 -2.13
C PHE A 83 10.81 17.28 -0.80
N LEU A 84 9.83 17.36 0.11
CA LEU A 84 10.02 18.00 1.41
C LEU A 84 11.09 17.29 2.25
N ALA A 85 11.04 15.95 2.30
CA ALA A 85 12.04 15.16 3.01
C ALA A 85 13.46 15.36 2.46
N ARG A 86 13.63 15.37 1.13
CA ARG A 86 14.93 15.60 0.48
C ARG A 86 15.53 16.98 0.69
N GLN A 87 14.70 17.95 1.06
CA GLN A 87 15.13 19.33 1.34
C GLN A 87 15.24 19.61 2.85
N ASP A 88 15.14 18.59 3.71
CA ASP A 88 15.09 18.72 5.18
C ASP A 88 13.99 19.70 5.66
N ARG A 89 12.90 19.85 4.88
CA ARG A 89 11.77 20.76 5.19
C ARG A 89 10.77 20.09 6.12
N TRP A 90 11.24 19.65 7.29
CA TRP A 90 10.45 18.83 8.22
C TRP A 90 9.29 19.60 8.85
N GLU A 91 9.44 20.90 9.13
CA GLU A 91 8.35 21.75 9.63
C GLU A 91 7.21 21.87 8.62
N ASP A 92 7.55 22.12 7.35
CA ASP A 92 6.58 22.22 6.26
C ASP A 92 5.88 20.88 6.02
N LEU A 93 6.61 19.76 6.08
CA LEU A 93 6.03 18.42 5.98
C LEU A 93 4.97 18.18 7.07
N VAL A 94 5.30 18.48 8.33
CA VAL A 94 4.34 18.35 9.43
C VAL A 94 3.15 19.28 9.25
N HIS A 95 3.37 20.50 8.74
CA HIS A 95 2.30 21.45 8.44
C HIS A 95 1.35 20.93 7.35
N GLU A 96 1.89 20.43 6.24
CA GLU A 96 1.09 19.88 5.13
C GLU A 96 0.33 18.61 5.54
N LEU A 97 0.94 17.73 6.34
CA LEU A 97 0.23 16.58 6.91
C LEU A 97 -0.94 17.01 7.78
N LYS A 98 -0.75 18.00 8.68
CA LYS A 98 -1.83 18.54 9.51
C LYS A 98 -2.95 19.15 8.68
N GLN A 99 -2.61 19.90 7.63
CA GLN A 99 -3.60 20.49 6.74
C GLN A 99 -4.41 19.42 5.99
N ALA A 100 -3.74 18.40 5.46
CA ALA A 100 -4.39 17.31 4.75
C ALA A 100 -5.32 16.50 5.67
N GLU A 101 -4.90 16.21 6.90
CA GLU A 101 -5.76 15.53 7.88
C GLU A 101 -6.95 16.38 8.31
N HIS A 102 -6.75 17.69 8.54
CA HIS A 102 -7.84 18.58 8.92
C HIS A 102 -8.86 18.78 7.80
N ALA A 103 -8.39 18.85 6.55
CA ALA A 103 -9.25 18.98 5.38
C ALA A 103 -9.94 17.67 4.98
N GLY A 104 -9.46 16.52 5.47
CA GLY A 104 -9.95 15.21 5.03
C GLY A 104 -9.74 14.96 3.53
N THR A 105 -8.69 15.55 2.93
CA THR A 105 -8.49 15.49 1.48
C THR A 105 -8.15 14.06 1.05
N ILE A 106 -8.88 13.57 0.04
CA ILE A 106 -8.71 12.24 -0.54
C ILE A 106 -8.53 12.29 -2.06
N THR A 107 -7.92 11.26 -2.63
CA THR A 107 -7.92 11.02 -4.09
C THR A 107 -9.30 10.53 -4.56
N ALA A 108 -9.49 10.36 -5.87
CA ALA A 108 -10.75 9.88 -6.44
C ALA A 108 -11.12 8.47 -5.94
N SER A 109 -10.13 7.62 -5.65
CA SER A 109 -10.33 6.28 -5.07
C SER A 109 -10.41 6.26 -3.54
N GLY A 110 -10.46 7.45 -2.90
CA GLY A 110 -10.60 7.58 -1.46
C GLY A 110 -9.30 7.45 -0.66
N GLN A 111 -8.12 7.55 -1.30
CA GLN A 111 -6.85 7.53 -0.55
C GLN A 111 -6.60 8.87 0.16
N PRO A 112 -6.33 8.89 1.48
CA PRO A 112 -5.96 10.11 2.16
C PRO A 112 -4.66 10.71 1.60
N ILE A 113 -4.68 12.01 1.28
CA ILE A 113 -3.51 12.72 0.79
C ILE A 113 -2.41 12.78 1.87
N SER A 114 -2.79 12.83 3.15
CA SER A 114 -1.85 12.74 4.28
C SER A 114 -1.05 11.43 4.27
N ASP A 115 -1.71 10.30 4.03
CA ASP A 115 -1.06 8.98 3.93
C ASP A 115 -0.07 8.95 2.77
N LEU A 116 -0.45 9.51 1.62
CA LEU A 116 0.40 9.57 0.42
C LEU A 116 1.62 10.47 0.60
N ILE A 117 1.46 11.64 1.23
CA ILE A 117 2.56 12.53 1.60
C ILE A 117 3.51 11.82 2.58
N ALA A 118 2.97 11.18 3.63
CA ALA A 118 3.76 10.46 4.62
C ALA A 118 4.51 9.27 4.00
N PHE A 119 3.89 8.55 3.06
CA PHE A 119 4.52 7.48 2.28
C PHE A 119 5.67 8.01 1.40
N GLY A 120 5.44 9.12 0.70
CA GLY A 120 6.47 9.76 -0.11
C GLY A 120 7.69 10.20 0.71
N ALA A 121 7.45 10.83 1.86
CA ALA A 121 8.50 11.37 2.73
C ALA A 121 9.43 10.31 3.32
N ARG A 122 8.95 9.07 3.53
CA ARG A 122 9.78 7.94 4.01
C ARG A 122 10.38 7.08 2.89
N GLY A 123 10.00 7.34 1.64
CA GLY A 123 10.33 6.52 0.47
C GLY A 123 11.84 6.30 0.27
N ASP A 124 12.66 7.35 0.33
CA ASP A 124 14.12 7.21 0.14
C ASP A 124 14.77 6.29 1.18
N VAL A 125 14.33 6.35 2.45
CA VAL A 125 14.85 5.51 3.53
C VAL A 125 14.45 4.05 3.33
N VAL A 126 13.18 3.82 3.02
CA VAL A 126 12.62 2.47 2.82
C VAL A 126 13.26 1.81 1.59
N ASN A 127 13.30 2.52 0.46
CA ASN A 127 13.85 2.02 -0.80
C ASN A 127 15.35 1.73 -0.70
N ALA A 128 16.12 2.57 0.03
CA ALA A 128 17.54 2.34 0.24
C ALA A 128 17.81 1.02 0.99
N VAL A 129 17.01 0.72 2.02
CA VAL A 129 17.14 -0.54 2.78
C VAL A 129 16.70 -1.73 1.94
N GLU A 130 15.57 -1.62 1.23
CA GLU A 130 15.10 -2.70 0.35
C GLU A 130 16.15 -3.07 -0.71
N HIS A 131 16.67 -2.06 -1.41
CA HIS A 131 17.72 -2.23 -2.41
C HIS A 131 18.97 -2.87 -1.82
N ALA A 132 19.44 -2.37 -0.67
CA ALA A 132 20.65 -2.89 -0.06
C ALA A 132 20.51 -4.37 0.39
N LEU A 133 19.32 -4.78 0.84
CA LEU A 133 19.04 -6.19 1.16
C LEU A 133 18.85 -7.06 -0.10
N SER A 134 18.41 -6.49 -1.21
CA SER A 134 18.33 -7.20 -2.50
C SER A 134 19.71 -7.58 -3.04
N GLU A 135 20.71 -6.71 -2.85
CA GLU A 135 22.08 -6.91 -3.34
C GLU A 135 22.97 -7.75 -2.41
N ASN A 136 22.42 -8.31 -1.32
CA ASN A 136 23.16 -9.03 -0.27
C ASN A 136 24.33 -8.23 0.34
N HIS A 137 24.20 -6.90 0.45
CA HIS A 137 25.19 -6.11 1.21
C HIS A 137 25.27 -6.59 2.66
N SER A 138 26.43 -6.37 3.28
CA SER A 138 26.62 -6.75 4.69
C SER A 138 25.54 -6.09 5.54
N THR A 139 24.76 -6.91 6.24
CA THR A 139 23.68 -6.39 7.12
C THR A 139 24.22 -5.47 8.22
N GLU A 140 25.51 -5.45 8.50
CA GLU A 140 26.15 -4.57 9.48
C GLU A 140 26.42 -3.15 8.96
N ASP A 141 26.03 -2.84 7.72
CA ASP A 141 26.27 -1.52 7.13
C ASP A 141 25.54 -0.41 7.90
N ARG A 142 26.33 0.51 8.47
CA ARG A 142 25.83 1.77 9.05
C ARG A 142 24.94 2.55 8.06
N ALA A 143 25.15 2.35 6.76
CA ALA A 143 24.32 2.93 5.71
C ALA A 143 22.83 2.51 5.81
N LEU A 144 22.54 1.28 6.26
CA LEU A 144 21.17 0.76 6.40
C LEU A 144 20.38 1.44 7.53
N ILE A 145 21.07 2.00 8.53
CA ILE A 145 20.43 2.66 9.67
C ILE A 145 20.52 4.18 9.60
N GLN A 146 21.36 4.74 8.74
CA GLN A 146 21.61 6.18 8.67
C GLN A 146 20.33 6.97 8.33
N GLY A 147 19.55 6.50 7.36
CA GLY A 147 18.31 7.16 6.94
C GLY A 147 17.28 7.22 8.07
N VAL A 148 17.04 6.10 8.76
CA VAL A 148 16.09 6.07 9.88
C VAL A 148 16.58 6.86 11.10
N MET A 149 17.90 6.88 11.34
CA MET A 149 18.49 7.73 12.39
C MET A 149 18.33 9.23 12.09
N ALA A 150 18.44 9.64 10.83
CA ALA A 150 18.20 11.03 10.43
C ALA A 150 16.75 11.44 10.66
N LEU A 151 15.79 10.58 10.32
CA LEU A 151 14.37 10.81 10.61
C LEU A 151 14.08 10.89 12.12
N GLU A 152 14.69 10.03 12.93
CA GLU A 152 14.60 10.10 14.39
C GLU A 152 15.17 11.41 14.94
N SER A 153 16.31 11.88 14.42
CA SER A 153 16.89 13.18 14.80
C SER A 153 15.94 14.32 14.44
N ALA A 154 15.46 14.36 13.20
CA ALA A 154 14.52 15.39 12.76
C ALA A 154 13.26 15.44 13.64
N ARG A 155 12.72 14.28 14.02
CA ARG A 155 11.60 14.19 14.97
C ARG A 155 11.94 14.80 16.32
N LEU A 156 13.13 14.53 16.87
CA LEU A 156 13.57 15.10 18.14
C LEU A 156 13.78 16.62 18.05
N ASP A 157 14.42 17.09 16.98
CA ASP A 157 14.73 18.49 16.74
C ASP A 157 13.45 19.35 16.61
N LEU A 158 12.39 18.78 16.04
CA LEU A 158 11.07 19.41 15.94
C LEU A 158 10.26 19.40 17.25
N GLY A 159 10.77 18.84 18.34
CA GLY A 159 10.01 18.68 19.59
C GLY A 159 8.97 17.56 19.54
N GLN A 160 9.19 16.55 18.70
CA GLN A 160 8.40 15.30 18.64
C GLN A 160 6.91 15.47 18.30
N PRO A 161 6.52 16.28 17.28
CA PRO A 161 5.12 16.45 16.94
C PRO A 161 4.48 15.11 16.52
N ALA A 162 3.23 14.88 16.92
CA ALA A 162 2.54 13.58 16.79
C ALA A 162 2.59 12.99 15.36
N LEU A 163 2.36 13.80 14.32
CA LEU A 163 2.41 13.32 12.93
C LEU A 163 3.83 12.97 12.45
N MET A 164 4.86 13.68 12.91
CA MET A 164 6.24 13.27 12.63
C MET A 164 6.56 11.97 13.37
N THR A 165 6.09 11.83 14.61
CA THR A 165 6.23 10.58 15.38
C THR A 165 5.57 9.39 14.69
N ALA A 166 4.35 9.55 14.16
CA ALA A 166 3.68 8.52 13.39
C ALA A 166 4.37 8.22 12.05
N LEU A 167 4.88 9.23 11.33
CA LEU A 167 5.67 9.02 10.11
C LEU A 167 6.94 8.19 10.39
N VAL A 168 7.67 8.50 11.46
CA VAL A 168 8.85 7.72 11.86
C VAL A 168 8.45 6.31 12.29
N ALA A 169 7.34 6.14 13.01
CA ALA A 169 6.81 4.82 13.38
C ALA A 169 6.45 3.99 12.13
N LEU A 170 5.75 4.57 11.16
CA LEU A 170 5.42 3.92 9.88
C LEU A 170 6.68 3.54 9.10
N THR A 171 7.72 4.39 9.11
CA THR A 171 9.01 4.05 8.52
C THR A 171 9.61 2.80 9.19
N HIS A 172 9.56 2.71 10.52
CA HIS A 172 10.00 1.50 11.21
C HIS A 172 9.13 0.28 10.85
N ILE A 173 7.81 0.42 10.72
CA ILE A 173 6.91 -0.67 10.31
C ILE A 173 7.30 -1.19 8.92
N ASP A 174 7.50 -0.30 7.95
CA ASP A 174 7.90 -0.68 6.58
C ASP A 174 9.24 -1.42 6.57
N LEU A 175 10.23 -0.90 7.30
CA LEU A 175 11.53 -1.56 7.44
C LEU A 175 11.39 -2.93 8.10
N GLY A 176 10.53 -3.06 9.12
CA GLY A 176 10.23 -4.33 9.77
C GLY A 176 9.71 -5.37 8.78
N TRP A 177 8.78 -4.98 7.90
CA TRP A 177 8.24 -5.85 6.85
C TRP A 177 9.29 -6.25 5.82
N ILE A 178 10.13 -5.31 5.37
CA ILE A 178 11.24 -5.60 4.45
C ILE A 178 12.17 -6.66 5.06
N TRP A 179 12.62 -6.49 6.30
CA TRP A 179 13.47 -7.48 6.98
C TRP A 179 12.77 -8.84 7.12
N ARG A 180 11.48 -8.85 7.49
CA ARG A 180 10.71 -10.08 7.66
C ARG A 180 10.55 -10.84 6.34
N SER A 181 10.28 -10.14 5.24
CA SER A 181 10.13 -10.76 3.91
C SER A 181 11.42 -11.44 3.45
N LYS A 182 12.58 -10.80 3.63
CA LYS A 182 13.89 -11.37 3.29
C LYS A 182 14.33 -12.49 4.24
N ALA A 183 13.72 -12.61 5.43
CA ALA A 183 13.98 -13.73 6.33
C ALA A 183 13.46 -15.08 5.80
N GLY A 184 12.49 -15.06 4.88
CA GLY A 184 11.94 -16.28 4.27
C GLY A 184 12.86 -16.94 3.24
N ALA A 185 13.93 -16.27 2.80
CA ALA A 185 14.71 -16.70 1.65
C ALA A 185 16.00 -17.50 1.94
N HIS A 186 16.69 -17.37 3.09
CA HIS A 186 18.05 -17.97 3.27
C HIS A 186 18.50 -18.22 4.74
N TYR A 187 19.68 -18.85 4.88
CA TYR A 187 20.42 -19.29 6.10
C TYR A 187 20.53 -18.26 7.26
N CYS A 188 20.25 -16.98 7.02
CA CYS A 188 20.29 -15.88 8.01
C CYS A 188 18.91 -15.52 8.61
N ALA A 189 17.89 -16.37 8.42
CA ALA A 189 16.50 -16.13 8.82
C ALA A 189 16.33 -15.63 10.27
N ARG A 190 17.13 -16.13 11.22
CA ARG A 190 17.03 -15.72 12.63
C ARG A 190 17.44 -14.26 12.85
N THR A 191 18.52 -13.82 12.21
CA THR A 191 19.03 -12.44 12.32
C THR A 191 18.06 -11.44 11.70
N HIS A 192 17.48 -11.77 10.55
CA HIS A 192 16.50 -10.92 9.88
C HIS A 192 15.19 -10.80 10.68
N LYS A 193 14.68 -11.91 11.25
CA LYS A 193 13.53 -11.88 12.17
C LYS A 193 13.79 -11.00 13.40
N GLN A 194 14.97 -11.08 14.00
CA GLN A 194 15.34 -10.23 15.13
C GLN A 194 15.39 -8.75 14.75
N ARG A 195 15.91 -8.41 13.57
CA ARG A 195 15.92 -7.02 13.07
C ARG A 195 14.52 -6.50 12.80
N ALA A 196 13.68 -7.30 12.15
CA ALA A 196 12.27 -6.98 11.96
C ALA A 196 11.59 -6.67 13.30
N GLN A 197 11.78 -7.54 14.30
CA GLN A 197 11.21 -7.34 15.64
C GLN A 197 11.68 -6.02 16.28
N ARG A 198 12.96 -5.66 16.16
CA ARG A 198 13.48 -4.39 16.70
C ARG A 198 12.80 -3.18 16.07
N HIS A 199 12.56 -3.21 14.76
CA HIS A 199 11.84 -2.14 14.08
C HIS A 199 10.38 -2.06 14.55
N PHE A 200 9.65 -3.17 14.64
CA PHE A 200 8.28 -3.18 15.17
C PHE A 200 8.21 -2.70 16.63
N SER A 201 9.11 -3.16 17.49
CA SER A 201 9.19 -2.68 18.88
C SER A 201 9.52 -1.20 18.98
N ARG A 202 10.36 -0.67 18.08
CA ARG A 202 10.64 0.77 18.04
C ARG A 202 9.41 1.56 17.60
N ALA A 203 8.70 1.13 16.56
CA ALA A 203 7.45 1.73 16.13
C ALA A 203 6.40 1.76 17.26
N ALA A 204 6.20 0.64 17.96
CA ALA A 204 5.33 0.59 19.13
C ALA A 204 5.72 1.63 20.19
N SER A 205 7.01 1.70 20.55
CA SER A 205 7.50 2.68 21.55
C SER A 205 7.30 4.14 21.13
N LEU A 206 7.27 4.43 19.83
CA LEU A 206 7.01 5.77 19.29
C LEU A 206 5.52 6.11 19.36
N LEU A 207 4.63 5.12 19.17
CA LEU A 207 3.19 5.33 19.17
C LEU A 207 2.57 5.30 20.57
N THR A 208 3.19 4.63 21.56
CA THR A 208 2.67 4.55 22.95
C THR A 208 2.36 5.92 23.57
N PRO A 209 3.22 6.95 23.47
CA PRO A 209 2.90 8.28 24.01
C PRO A 209 1.66 8.93 23.38
N LEU A 210 1.24 8.48 22.20
CA LEU A 210 0.09 9.00 21.45
C LEU A 210 -1.23 8.26 21.79
N GLU A 211 -1.22 7.30 22.73
CA GLU A 211 -2.42 6.53 23.13
C GLU A 211 -3.35 7.30 24.07
N GLY A 212 -2.82 8.24 24.86
CA GLY A 212 -3.59 9.04 25.82
C GLY A 212 -4.16 10.35 25.26
N GLU A 213 -3.82 10.71 24.02
CA GLU A 213 -4.31 11.92 23.37
C GLU A 213 -5.52 11.58 22.50
N ILE A 214 -6.62 12.32 22.64
CA ILE A 214 -7.75 12.27 21.69
C ILE A 214 -7.25 12.91 20.39
N LEU A 215 -6.66 12.09 19.54
CA LEU A 215 -6.12 12.49 18.25
C LEU A 215 -7.12 12.10 17.17
N ASN A 216 -7.79 13.09 16.59
CA ASN A 216 -8.62 12.93 15.39
C ASN A 216 -7.71 12.83 14.15
N SER A 217 -6.89 11.78 14.10
CA SER A 217 -5.86 11.59 13.07
C SER A 217 -5.96 10.18 12.48
N PRO A 218 -6.55 10.02 11.28
CA PRO A 218 -6.54 8.76 10.55
C PRO A 218 -5.13 8.19 10.38
N LEU A 219 -4.12 9.03 10.11
CA LEU A 219 -2.74 8.58 9.89
C LEU A 219 -2.15 7.92 11.15
N ILE A 220 -2.39 8.49 12.33
CA ILE A 220 -1.93 7.94 13.60
C ILE A 220 -2.68 6.66 13.94
N ALA A 221 -4.00 6.64 13.75
CA ALA A 221 -4.81 5.44 13.97
C ALA A 221 -4.41 4.30 13.02
N ALA A 222 -4.12 4.59 11.76
CA ALA A 222 -3.62 3.64 10.78
C ALA A 222 -2.23 3.09 11.18
N ALA A 223 -1.33 3.95 11.66
CA ALA A 223 -0.02 3.52 12.15
C ALA A 223 -0.12 2.56 13.35
N LYS A 224 -1.09 2.78 14.26
CA LYS A 224 -1.38 1.87 15.37
C LYS A 224 -1.93 0.53 14.87
N CYS A 225 -2.92 0.57 13.97
CA CYS A 225 -3.52 -0.64 13.40
C CYS A 225 -2.49 -1.51 12.65
N ALA A 226 -1.52 -0.89 11.99
CA ALA A 226 -0.45 -1.59 11.27
C ALA A 226 0.52 -2.40 12.16
N LEU A 227 0.45 -2.25 13.49
CA LEU A 227 1.26 -3.03 14.44
C LEU A 227 0.64 -4.37 14.83
N TYR A 228 -0.69 -4.52 14.75
CA TYR A 228 -1.39 -5.75 15.20
C TYR A 228 -0.88 -7.05 14.57
N PRO A 229 -0.47 -7.10 13.29
CA PRO A 229 0.12 -8.33 12.72
C PRO A 229 1.41 -8.81 13.42
N HIS A 230 2.03 -7.98 14.28
CA HIS A 230 3.30 -8.28 14.95
C HIS A 230 3.18 -8.39 16.47
N PHE A 231 2.14 -7.82 17.04
CA PHE A 231 1.86 -7.88 18.47
C PHE A 231 0.49 -8.56 18.65
N PRO A 232 0.46 -9.84 19.08
CA PRO A 232 -0.79 -10.52 19.33
C PRO A 232 -1.66 -9.72 20.29
N ALA A 233 -2.87 -9.39 19.84
CA ALA A 233 -3.90 -8.72 20.62
C ALA A 233 -5.20 -9.53 20.53
N PRO A 234 -6.09 -9.43 21.53
CA PRO A 234 -7.42 -10.01 21.42
C PRO A 234 -8.13 -9.47 20.16
N ALA A 235 -8.81 -10.35 19.41
CA ALA A 235 -9.47 -9.96 18.17
C ALA A 235 -10.46 -8.78 18.33
N LEU A 236 -11.13 -8.70 19.49
CA LEU A 236 -12.01 -7.57 19.82
C LEU A 236 -11.26 -6.24 19.91
N GLU A 237 -10.04 -6.22 20.49
CA GLU A 237 -9.22 -5.01 20.57
C GLU A 237 -8.78 -4.55 19.17
N VAL A 238 -8.41 -5.49 18.31
CA VAL A 238 -8.09 -5.23 16.90
C VAL A 238 -9.31 -4.62 16.20
N ALA A 239 -10.48 -5.24 16.36
CA ALA A 239 -11.73 -4.78 15.77
C ALA A 239 -12.09 -3.36 16.23
N ASP A 240 -12.02 -3.07 17.53
CA ASP A 240 -12.32 -1.74 18.08
C ASP A 240 -11.36 -0.67 17.56
N ALA A 241 -10.08 -0.99 17.43
CA ALA A 241 -9.08 -0.05 16.88
C ALA A 241 -9.32 0.27 15.40
N TYR A 242 -9.62 -0.74 14.58
CA TYR A 242 -9.99 -0.55 13.18
C TYR A 242 -11.33 0.16 13.03
N ALA A 243 -12.31 -0.13 13.89
CA ALA A 243 -13.58 0.57 13.93
C ALA A 243 -13.39 2.08 14.18
N ALA A 244 -12.53 2.44 15.14
CA ALA A 244 -12.17 3.83 15.38
C ALA A 244 -11.46 4.48 14.19
N LEU A 245 -10.57 3.74 13.50
CA LEU A 245 -9.93 4.20 12.26
C LEU A 245 -10.95 4.43 11.13
N ILE A 246 -11.89 3.50 10.95
CA ILE A 246 -12.96 3.60 9.95
C ILE A 246 -13.89 4.78 10.28
N ASP A 247 -14.19 5.05 11.55
CA ASP A 247 -14.96 6.23 11.95
C ASP A 247 -14.27 7.55 11.58
N LEU A 248 -12.93 7.58 11.66
CA LEU A 248 -12.13 8.76 11.29
C LEU A 248 -12.01 8.96 9.78
N ALA A 249 -12.08 7.89 8.99
CA ALA A 249 -11.94 7.93 7.53
C ALA A 249 -12.88 6.92 6.84
N PRO A 250 -14.21 7.13 6.89
CA PRO A 250 -15.19 6.13 6.48
C PRO A 250 -15.27 5.94 4.96
N GLU A 251 -14.71 6.86 4.17
CA GLU A 251 -14.59 6.74 2.71
C GLU A 251 -13.36 5.93 2.27
N ASN A 252 -12.44 5.59 3.19
CA ASN A 252 -11.25 4.83 2.83
C ASN A 252 -11.50 3.32 2.95
N SER A 253 -11.87 2.70 1.83
CA SER A 253 -12.12 1.25 1.74
C SER A 253 -10.93 0.39 2.20
N ARG A 254 -9.70 0.91 2.15
CA ARG A 254 -8.49 0.16 2.54
C ARG A 254 -8.45 -0.15 4.02
N HIS A 255 -9.03 0.70 4.87
CA HIS A 255 -9.11 0.43 6.31
C HIS A 255 -10.05 -0.75 6.60
N MET A 256 -11.17 -0.84 5.88
CA MET A 256 -12.10 -1.97 5.96
C MET A 256 -11.46 -3.25 5.44
N ARG A 257 -10.76 -3.18 4.29
CA ARG A 257 -10.00 -4.30 3.74
C ARG A 257 -8.91 -4.82 4.69
N ALA A 258 -8.19 -3.89 5.32
CA ALA A 258 -7.15 -4.22 6.29
C ALA A 258 -7.73 -4.87 7.55
N LEU A 259 -8.88 -4.40 8.05
CA LEU A 259 -9.63 -5.03 9.14
C LEU A 259 -9.91 -6.52 8.83
N GLY A 260 -10.40 -6.82 7.62
CA GLY A 260 -10.66 -8.20 7.22
C GLY A 260 -9.46 -9.12 7.37
N THR A 261 -8.31 -8.71 6.82
CA THR A 261 -7.07 -9.49 6.93
C THR A 261 -6.54 -9.59 8.37
N ALA A 262 -6.80 -8.57 9.20
CA ALA A 262 -6.37 -8.52 10.60
C ALA A 262 -7.23 -9.42 11.52
N LEU A 263 -8.40 -9.88 11.06
CA LEU A 263 -9.30 -10.77 11.81
C LEU A 263 -9.22 -12.23 11.38
N LEU A 264 -8.31 -12.58 10.45
CA LEU A 264 -8.13 -13.96 10.02
C LEU A 264 -7.50 -14.85 11.12
N PRO A 265 -7.80 -16.17 11.15
CA PRO A 265 -7.26 -17.08 12.16
C PRO A 265 -5.73 -17.08 12.26
N GLN A 266 -5.06 -16.94 11.12
CA GLN A 266 -3.59 -16.94 11.02
C GLN A 266 -2.89 -15.80 11.78
N VAL A 267 -3.61 -14.74 12.14
CA VAL A 267 -3.11 -13.60 12.92
C VAL A 267 -3.78 -13.48 14.30
N GLY A 268 -4.52 -14.50 14.73
CA GLY A 268 -5.15 -14.57 16.07
C GLY A 268 -6.62 -14.18 16.11
N GLY A 269 -7.26 -13.98 14.95
CA GLY A 269 -8.71 -13.78 14.85
C GLY A 269 -9.49 -15.09 14.65
N SER A 270 -10.69 -14.99 14.09
CA SER A 270 -11.54 -16.13 13.72
C SER A 270 -12.51 -15.73 12.62
N TRP A 271 -12.99 -16.68 11.81
CA TRP A 271 -13.99 -16.40 10.78
C TRP A 271 -15.31 -15.88 11.38
N ASP A 272 -15.68 -16.31 12.59
CA ASP A 272 -16.88 -15.81 13.29
C ASP A 272 -16.73 -14.33 13.68
N THR A 273 -15.53 -13.92 14.12
CA THR A 273 -15.25 -12.50 14.42
C THR A 273 -15.18 -11.68 13.13
N LEU A 274 -14.58 -12.22 12.07
CA LEU A 274 -14.58 -11.58 10.75
C LEU A 274 -16.01 -11.30 10.26
N GLU A 275 -16.89 -12.29 10.32
CA GLU A 275 -18.28 -12.16 9.90
C GLU A 275 -19.06 -11.14 10.74
N LEU A 276 -18.90 -11.19 12.07
CA LEU A 276 -19.51 -10.22 12.98
C LEU A 276 -19.07 -8.78 12.66
N GLU A 277 -17.77 -8.57 12.48
CA GLU A 277 -17.22 -7.24 12.23
C GLU A 277 -17.48 -6.75 10.80
N ALA A 278 -17.62 -7.64 9.81
CA ALA A 278 -18.08 -7.28 8.48
C ALA A 278 -19.50 -6.69 8.53
N ARG A 279 -20.43 -7.32 9.28
CA ARG A 279 -21.80 -6.81 9.46
C ARG A 279 -21.82 -5.49 10.25
N ARG A 280 -21.01 -5.37 11.30
CA ARG A 280 -20.87 -4.12 12.06
C ARG A 280 -20.31 -2.99 11.21
N THR A 281 -19.34 -3.29 10.36
CA THR A 281 -18.74 -2.31 9.44
C THR A 281 -19.73 -1.87 8.36
N ALA A 282 -20.54 -2.79 7.83
CA ALA A 282 -21.64 -2.44 6.93
C ALA A 282 -22.62 -1.48 7.60
N ALA A 283 -23.12 -1.80 8.80
CA ALA A 283 -24.01 -0.91 9.55
C ALA A 283 -23.37 0.45 9.88
N ARG A 284 -22.08 0.45 10.25
CA ARG A 284 -21.31 1.67 10.55
C ARG A 284 -21.20 2.60 9.34
N THR A 285 -21.16 2.03 8.13
CA THR A 285 -20.85 2.77 6.90
C THR A 285 -21.98 2.76 5.87
N GLU A 286 -23.18 2.30 6.28
CA GLU A 286 -24.36 2.12 5.43
C GLU A 286 -24.72 3.38 4.64
N THR A 287 -24.65 4.55 5.29
CA THR A 287 -24.97 5.84 4.65
C THR A 287 -24.00 6.24 3.53
N ILE A 288 -22.81 5.64 3.50
CA ILE A 288 -21.74 5.94 2.55
C ILE A 288 -21.62 4.83 1.51
N TRP A 289 -21.71 3.57 1.93
CA TRP A 289 -21.39 2.41 1.10
C TRP A 289 -22.54 1.43 0.92
N GLY A 290 -23.70 1.62 1.56
CA GLY A 290 -24.72 0.57 1.64
C GLY A 290 -24.13 -0.70 2.26
N MET A 291 -24.29 -1.83 1.58
CA MET A 291 -23.64 -3.10 1.94
C MET A 291 -22.16 -3.19 1.51
N GLY A 292 -21.63 -2.18 0.83
CA GLY A 292 -20.22 -2.12 0.41
C GLY A 292 -19.23 -2.24 1.57
N GLY A 293 -19.58 -1.81 2.78
CA GLY A 293 -18.75 -2.02 3.98
C GLY A 293 -18.53 -3.49 4.30
N TYR A 294 -19.55 -4.34 4.11
CA TYR A 294 -19.44 -5.81 4.27
C TYR A 294 -18.45 -6.38 3.26
N THR A 295 -18.61 -5.98 1.99
CA THR A 295 -17.78 -6.41 0.87
C THR A 295 -16.32 -6.01 1.06
N TRP A 296 -16.06 -4.76 1.46
CA TRP A 296 -14.70 -4.29 1.67
C TRP A 296 -13.97 -5.04 2.77
N VAL A 297 -14.65 -5.42 3.86
CA VAL A 297 -14.03 -6.25 4.91
C VAL A 297 -13.63 -7.62 4.36
N TYR A 298 -14.49 -8.27 3.58
CA TYR A 298 -14.17 -9.59 3.02
C TYR A 298 -13.18 -9.59 1.85
N PHE A 299 -13.04 -8.46 1.15
CA PHE A 299 -12.34 -8.36 -0.13
C PHE A 299 -10.93 -8.99 -0.11
N ASP A 300 -10.05 -8.51 0.78
CA ASP A 300 -8.69 -9.06 0.88
C ASP A 300 -8.63 -10.31 1.78
N ALA A 301 -9.62 -10.49 2.67
CA ALA A 301 -9.70 -11.67 3.53
C ALA A 301 -9.86 -12.95 2.69
N LEU A 302 -10.73 -12.93 1.68
CA LEU A 302 -10.96 -14.05 0.76
C LEU A 302 -9.73 -14.41 -0.10
N LEU A 303 -8.84 -13.45 -0.35
CA LEU A 303 -7.60 -13.68 -1.10
C LEU A 303 -6.48 -14.24 -0.22
N CYS A 304 -6.56 -13.98 1.08
CA CYS A 304 -5.60 -14.44 2.07
C CYS A 304 -5.97 -15.82 2.63
N ASP A 305 -7.26 -16.09 2.81
CA ASP A 305 -7.80 -17.33 3.35
C ASP A 305 -9.17 -17.61 2.73
N ALA A 306 -9.17 -18.48 1.72
CA ALA A 306 -10.37 -18.82 0.97
C ALA A 306 -11.42 -19.56 1.81
N GLN A 307 -11.03 -20.13 2.97
CA GLN A 307 -11.97 -20.71 3.93
C GLN A 307 -12.91 -19.65 4.54
N ALA A 308 -12.56 -18.36 4.50
CA ALA A 308 -13.45 -17.28 4.91
C ALA A 308 -14.78 -17.28 4.15
N ALA A 309 -14.82 -17.86 2.93
CA ALA A 309 -16.05 -18.04 2.16
C ALA A 309 -17.10 -18.90 2.88
N SER A 310 -16.72 -19.74 3.86
CA SER A 310 -17.69 -20.59 4.57
C SER A 310 -18.60 -19.85 5.54
N GLN A 311 -18.19 -18.67 6.03
CA GLN A 311 -19.02 -17.82 6.92
C GLN A 311 -19.63 -16.63 6.19
N LEU A 312 -19.21 -16.39 4.95
CA LEU A 312 -19.64 -15.25 4.15
C LEU A 312 -21.10 -15.44 3.69
N ASP A 313 -21.87 -14.36 3.77
CA ASP A 313 -23.19 -14.22 3.20
C ASP A 313 -23.07 -13.73 1.75
N VAL A 314 -23.29 -14.65 0.80
CA VAL A 314 -23.04 -14.40 -0.63
C VAL A 314 -23.94 -13.27 -1.14
N SER A 315 -25.18 -13.21 -0.66
CA SER A 315 -26.14 -12.18 -1.08
C SER A 315 -25.67 -10.79 -0.64
N LEU A 316 -25.24 -10.63 0.62
CA LEU A 316 -24.72 -9.36 1.13
C LEU A 316 -23.42 -8.93 0.44
N PHE A 317 -22.56 -9.89 0.09
CA PHE A 317 -21.32 -9.61 -0.64
C PHE A 317 -21.61 -9.12 -2.06
N VAL A 318 -22.52 -9.77 -2.79
CA VAL A 318 -22.88 -9.36 -4.15
C VAL A 318 -23.64 -8.03 -4.15
N GLU A 319 -24.56 -7.82 -3.22
CA GLU A 319 -25.23 -6.53 -3.02
C GLU A 319 -24.22 -5.42 -2.72
N GLY A 320 -23.24 -5.68 -1.84
CA GLY A 320 -22.22 -4.70 -1.54
C GLY A 320 -21.30 -4.37 -2.72
N LEU A 321 -21.00 -5.32 -3.61
CA LEU A 321 -20.31 -5.03 -4.88
C LEU A 321 -21.15 -4.09 -5.76
N GLN A 322 -22.46 -4.30 -5.83
CA GLN A 322 -23.38 -3.45 -6.58
C GLN A 322 -23.46 -2.04 -5.99
N ASP A 323 -23.53 -1.91 -4.67
CA ASP A 323 -23.54 -0.62 -3.98
C ASP A 323 -22.24 0.17 -4.19
N ILE A 324 -21.08 -0.52 -4.15
CA ILE A 324 -19.78 0.08 -4.48
C ILE A 324 -19.80 0.66 -5.90
N LEU A 325 -20.26 -0.13 -6.88
CA LEU A 325 -20.35 0.28 -8.28
C LEU A 325 -21.36 1.41 -8.50
N ALA A 326 -22.46 1.43 -7.74
CA ALA A 326 -23.48 2.47 -7.81
C ALA A 326 -22.97 3.80 -7.24
N LYS A 327 -22.21 3.74 -6.13
CA LYS A 327 -21.57 4.90 -5.52
C LYS A 327 -20.48 5.48 -6.40
N ASP A 328 -19.62 4.62 -6.95
CA ASP A 328 -18.46 5.04 -7.73
C ASP A 328 -18.35 4.28 -9.08
N PRO A 329 -19.14 4.67 -10.10
CA PRO A 329 -19.19 3.99 -11.38
C PRO A 329 -18.01 4.34 -12.31
N ASN A 330 -16.87 4.79 -11.76
CA ASN A 330 -15.72 5.19 -12.54
C ASN A 330 -14.93 3.97 -13.06
N GLN A 331 -14.07 4.20 -14.07
CA GLN A 331 -13.31 3.11 -14.69
C GLN A 331 -12.29 2.47 -13.75
N ALA A 332 -11.77 3.17 -12.73
CA ALA A 332 -10.85 2.59 -11.75
C ALA A 332 -11.57 1.55 -10.89
N THR A 333 -12.77 1.87 -10.39
CA THR A 333 -13.61 0.95 -9.61
C THR A 333 -14.11 -0.21 -10.47
N ILE A 334 -14.53 0.05 -11.72
CA ILE A 334 -14.90 -1.02 -12.65
C ILE A 334 -13.71 -1.97 -12.92
N ASN A 335 -12.50 -1.44 -13.16
CA ASN A 335 -11.30 -2.26 -13.32
C ASN A 335 -10.97 -3.06 -12.06
N LEU A 336 -11.07 -2.44 -10.87
CA LEU A 336 -10.81 -3.09 -9.58
C LEU A 336 -11.74 -4.28 -9.36
N ILE A 337 -13.05 -4.07 -9.49
CA ILE A 337 -14.03 -5.13 -9.25
C ILE A 337 -13.94 -6.21 -10.34
N THR A 338 -13.80 -5.84 -11.61
CA THR A 338 -13.67 -6.81 -12.70
C THR A 338 -12.42 -7.67 -12.53
N ALA A 339 -11.26 -7.06 -12.26
CA ALA A 339 -10.02 -7.80 -12.06
C ALA A 339 -10.05 -8.64 -10.78
N TYR A 340 -10.67 -8.15 -9.70
CA TYR A 340 -10.87 -8.93 -8.49
C TYR A 340 -11.71 -10.17 -8.75
N CYS A 341 -12.92 -10.01 -9.29
CA CYS A 341 -13.85 -11.09 -9.51
C CYS A 341 -13.33 -12.10 -10.54
N GLY A 342 -12.84 -11.61 -11.70
CA GLY A 342 -12.45 -12.45 -12.84
C GLY A 342 -11.07 -13.09 -12.72
N VAL A 343 -10.17 -12.54 -11.89
CA VAL A 343 -8.77 -13.01 -11.78
C VAL A 343 -8.42 -13.41 -10.35
N ALA A 344 -8.49 -12.48 -9.40
CA ALA A 344 -7.95 -12.71 -8.05
C ALA A 344 -8.79 -13.71 -7.24
N ALA A 345 -10.09 -13.45 -7.13
CA ALA A 345 -11.03 -14.26 -6.38
C ALA A 345 -11.24 -15.63 -7.03
N LYS A 346 -11.36 -15.67 -8.36
CA LYS A 346 -11.43 -16.93 -9.14
C LYS A 346 -10.28 -17.88 -8.76
N ARG A 347 -9.05 -17.37 -8.75
CA ARG A 347 -7.87 -18.17 -8.37
C ARG A 347 -7.89 -18.57 -6.90
N SER A 348 -8.24 -17.65 -5.99
CA SER A 348 -8.25 -17.94 -4.55
C SER A 348 -9.25 -19.04 -4.19
N LEU A 349 -10.43 -18.99 -4.82
CA LEU A 349 -11.55 -19.86 -4.50
C LEU A 349 -11.55 -21.16 -5.30
N GLU A 350 -10.66 -21.36 -6.27
CA GLU A 350 -10.72 -22.46 -7.26
C GLU A 350 -10.85 -23.85 -6.60
N GLU A 351 -10.12 -24.06 -5.51
CA GLU A 351 -10.06 -25.35 -4.80
C GLU A 351 -11.02 -25.43 -3.59
N GLU A 352 -11.71 -24.35 -3.22
CA GLU A 352 -12.55 -24.29 -2.01
C GLU A 352 -13.99 -24.78 -2.28
N PRO A 353 -14.44 -25.91 -1.70
CA PRO A 353 -15.77 -26.45 -1.98
C PRO A 353 -16.92 -25.51 -1.55
N THR A 354 -16.75 -24.81 -0.43
CA THR A 354 -17.74 -23.88 0.13
C THR A 354 -17.89 -22.59 -0.69
N GLY A 355 -16.91 -22.27 -1.53
CA GLY A 355 -16.92 -21.06 -2.36
C GLY A 355 -17.64 -21.20 -3.71
N ALA A 356 -18.29 -22.32 -4.02
CA ALA A 356 -18.82 -22.59 -5.36
C ALA A 356 -19.90 -21.60 -5.83
N GLU A 357 -20.84 -21.27 -4.94
CA GLU A 357 -21.89 -20.27 -5.21
C GLU A 357 -21.26 -18.89 -5.45
N LEU A 358 -20.41 -18.44 -4.51
CA LEU A 358 -19.68 -17.18 -4.62
C LEU A 358 -18.87 -17.10 -5.92
N ARG A 359 -18.14 -18.17 -6.30
CA ARG A 359 -17.37 -18.20 -7.55
C ARG A 359 -18.24 -17.95 -8.78
N THR A 360 -19.45 -18.50 -8.80
CA THR A 360 -20.38 -18.33 -9.91
C THR A 360 -20.83 -16.88 -10.00
N GLU A 361 -21.31 -16.32 -8.89
CA GLU A 361 -21.74 -14.92 -8.81
C GLU A 361 -20.63 -13.93 -9.19
N LEU A 362 -19.40 -14.17 -8.72
CA LEU A 362 -18.25 -13.33 -9.08
C LEU A 362 -17.88 -13.47 -10.57
N SER A 363 -17.94 -14.67 -11.13
CA SER A 363 -17.69 -14.88 -12.55
C SER A 363 -18.70 -14.12 -13.41
N ASP A 364 -19.99 -14.23 -13.07
CA ASP A 364 -21.09 -13.57 -13.78
C ASP A 364 -20.99 -12.03 -13.67
N MET A 365 -20.65 -11.52 -12.49
CA MET A 365 -20.39 -10.09 -12.27
C MET A 365 -19.21 -9.59 -13.12
N ALA A 366 -18.09 -10.32 -13.13
CA ALA A 366 -16.91 -9.96 -13.90
C ALA A 366 -17.21 -9.92 -15.40
N GLU A 367 -17.91 -10.93 -15.92
CA GLU A 367 -18.36 -10.98 -17.31
C GLU A 367 -19.29 -9.80 -17.63
N TRP A 368 -20.29 -9.54 -16.79
CA TRP A 368 -21.22 -8.45 -17.00
C TRP A 368 -20.50 -7.09 -17.02
N LEU A 369 -19.60 -6.84 -16.08
CA LEU A 369 -18.81 -5.61 -16.04
C LEU A 369 -17.92 -5.48 -17.27
N ALA A 370 -17.21 -6.54 -17.64
CA ALA A 370 -16.31 -6.56 -18.79
C ALA A 370 -17.05 -6.34 -20.12
N ARG A 371 -18.29 -6.80 -20.26
CA ARG A 371 -19.08 -6.60 -21.49
C ARG A 371 -19.80 -5.25 -21.52
N ASN A 372 -20.26 -4.74 -20.37
CA ASN A 372 -21.22 -3.64 -20.34
C ASN A 372 -20.68 -2.32 -19.76
N ARG A 373 -19.58 -2.36 -18.99
CA ARG A 373 -19.10 -1.21 -18.20
C ARG A 373 -17.63 -0.89 -18.43
N LEU A 374 -16.80 -1.88 -18.68
CA LEU A 374 -15.38 -1.68 -18.97
C LEU A 374 -15.21 -0.96 -20.31
N CYS A 375 -14.43 0.13 -20.32
CA CYS A 375 -14.13 0.92 -21.52
C CYS A 375 -12.61 1.10 -21.71
N GLU A 376 -11.83 0.94 -20.65
CA GLU A 376 -10.37 1.05 -20.65
C GLU A 376 -9.76 0.08 -19.63
N ILE A 377 -8.50 -0.30 -19.86
CA ILE A 377 -7.71 -1.13 -18.93
C ILE A 377 -6.81 -0.22 -18.10
N HIS A 378 -6.79 -0.46 -16.79
CA HIS A 378 -5.85 0.14 -15.84
C HIS A 378 -4.80 -0.90 -15.42
N PRO A 379 -3.62 -0.94 -16.06
CA PRO A 379 -2.72 -2.10 -15.97
C PRO A 379 -2.24 -2.41 -14.54
N LEU A 380 -1.99 -1.40 -13.70
CA LEU A 380 -1.54 -1.62 -12.32
C LEU A 380 -2.56 -2.41 -11.49
N THR A 381 -3.85 -2.11 -11.64
CA THR A 381 -4.94 -2.81 -10.96
C THR A 381 -4.99 -4.29 -11.32
N TRP A 382 -4.88 -4.60 -12.61
CA TRP A 382 -4.85 -5.99 -13.09
C TRP A 382 -3.59 -6.73 -12.67
N ALA A 383 -2.44 -6.04 -12.63
CA ALA A 383 -1.20 -6.62 -12.14
C ALA A 383 -1.29 -7.00 -10.65
N HIS A 384 -1.93 -6.16 -9.83
CA HIS A 384 -2.23 -6.47 -8.43
C HIS A 384 -3.18 -7.66 -8.31
N ALA A 385 -4.25 -7.72 -9.10
CA ALA A 385 -5.18 -8.85 -9.10
C ALA A 385 -4.46 -10.19 -9.39
N SER A 386 -3.55 -10.22 -10.37
CA SER A 386 -2.72 -11.41 -10.65
C SER A 386 -1.78 -11.82 -9.52
N LYS A 387 -1.57 -10.96 -8.52
CA LYS A 387 -0.76 -11.23 -7.32
C LYS A 387 -1.57 -11.34 -6.04
N GLY A 388 -2.90 -11.19 -6.09
CA GLY A 388 -3.79 -11.25 -4.93
C GLY A 388 -3.84 -9.94 -4.14
N PHE A 389 -3.66 -8.79 -4.80
CA PHE A 389 -3.66 -7.45 -4.21
C PHE A 389 -2.69 -7.25 -3.02
N ALA A 390 -1.61 -8.05 -2.95
CA ALA A 390 -0.58 -7.84 -1.96
C ALA A 390 0.07 -6.45 -2.12
N ASN A 391 0.04 -5.65 -1.05
CA ASN A 391 0.61 -4.29 -1.01
C ASN A 391 2.15 -4.27 -0.96
N ASN A 392 2.79 -5.42 -0.70
CA ASN A 392 4.23 -5.55 -0.56
C ASN A 392 4.80 -6.35 -1.74
N LEU A 393 4.91 -5.72 -2.91
CA LEU A 393 5.57 -6.34 -4.07
C LEU A 393 7.03 -5.86 -4.15
N PRO A 394 8.01 -6.76 -4.01
CA PRO A 394 9.42 -6.39 -4.13
C PRO A 394 9.82 -6.13 -5.60
N ASP A 395 10.74 -5.18 -5.77
CA ASP A 395 11.64 -4.97 -6.91
C ASP A 395 11.13 -5.44 -8.30
N THR A 396 10.06 -4.79 -8.77
CA THR A 396 9.79 -4.77 -10.21
C THR A 396 9.69 -3.34 -10.70
N SER A 397 10.35 -3.05 -11.82
CA SER A 397 10.12 -1.81 -12.57
C SER A 397 8.61 -1.64 -12.74
N LEU A 398 8.08 -0.45 -12.41
CA LEU A 398 6.66 -0.13 -12.56
C LEU A 398 6.15 -0.47 -13.97
N ALA A 399 6.96 -0.20 -15.00
CA ALA A 399 6.65 -0.54 -16.38
C ALA A 399 6.50 -2.07 -16.59
N ARG A 400 7.36 -2.88 -15.97
CA ARG A 400 7.27 -4.35 -16.03
C ARG A 400 6.05 -4.87 -15.28
N PHE A 401 5.72 -4.24 -14.16
CA PHE A 401 4.53 -4.59 -13.39
C PHE A 401 3.25 -4.24 -14.16
N ALA A 402 3.17 -3.03 -14.73
CA ALA A 402 2.11 -2.61 -15.62
C ALA A 402 1.97 -3.53 -16.85
N SER A 403 3.09 -3.91 -17.50
CA SER A 403 3.07 -4.85 -18.63
C SER A 403 2.40 -6.17 -18.26
N ARG A 404 2.72 -6.75 -17.10
CA ARG A 404 2.09 -8.00 -16.64
C ARG A 404 0.59 -7.83 -16.41
N GLY A 405 0.16 -6.67 -15.89
CA GLY A 405 -1.25 -6.39 -15.71
C GLY A 405 -2.00 -6.20 -17.02
N LYS A 406 -1.37 -5.58 -18.02
CA LYS A 406 -1.89 -5.52 -19.39
C LYS A 406 -2.08 -6.91 -19.97
N ASP A 407 -1.09 -7.78 -19.81
CA ASP A 407 -1.16 -9.17 -20.30
C ASP A 407 -2.29 -9.95 -19.59
N ALA A 408 -2.41 -9.80 -18.26
CA ALA A 408 -3.46 -10.43 -17.48
C ALA A 408 -4.88 -9.97 -17.89
N ALA A 409 -5.05 -8.67 -18.11
CA ALA A 409 -6.31 -8.10 -18.58
C ALA A 409 -6.68 -8.63 -19.97
N ARG A 410 -5.72 -8.63 -20.90
CA ARG A 410 -5.93 -9.13 -22.25
C ARG A 410 -6.26 -10.62 -22.26
N HIS A 411 -5.55 -11.42 -21.47
CA HIS A 411 -5.83 -12.84 -21.38
C HIS A 411 -7.25 -13.11 -20.88
N TYR A 412 -7.67 -12.42 -19.80
CA TYR A 412 -9.03 -12.53 -19.30
C TYR A 412 -10.09 -12.14 -20.35
N LEU A 413 -9.88 -11.03 -21.07
CA LEU A 413 -10.81 -10.58 -22.10
C LEU A 413 -10.82 -11.51 -23.33
N ALA A 414 -9.66 -12.03 -23.74
CA ALA A 414 -9.58 -12.99 -24.85
C ALA A 414 -10.33 -14.28 -24.51
N ASP A 415 -10.21 -14.77 -23.28
CA ASP A 415 -10.96 -15.94 -22.80
C ASP A 415 -12.47 -15.66 -22.78
N LEU A 416 -12.88 -14.46 -22.33
CA LEU A 416 -14.27 -14.04 -22.27
C LEU A 416 -14.95 -13.98 -23.66
N PHE A 417 -14.23 -13.47 -24.66
CA PHE A 417 -14.72 -13.35 -26.04
C PHE A 417 -14.18 -14.46 -26.96
N ALA A 418 -13.75 -15.59 -26.40
CA ALA A 418 -13.12 -16.65 -27.18
C ALA A 418 -14.02 -17.14 -28.32
N SER A 419 -15.34 -17.19 -28.11
CA SER A 419 -16.30 -17.65 -29.12
C SER A 419 -16.41 -16.68 -30.31
N GLU A 420 -16.47 -15.39 -30.02
CA GLU A 420 -16.55 -14.29 -30.98
C GLU A 420 -15.25 -14.21 -31.80
N LEU A 421 -14.11 -14.23 -31.11
CA LEU A 421 -12.79 -14.23 -31.74
C LEU A 421 -12.59 -15.48 -32.61
N CYS A 422 -12.92 -16.68 -32.13
CA CYS A 422 -12.84 -17.90 -32.94
C CYS A 422 -13.74 -17.85 -34.19
N SER A 423 -14.85 -17.11 -34.13
CA SER A 423 -15.79 -16.96 -35.26
C SER A 423 -15.33 -15.95 -36.33
N GLY A 424 -14.18 -15.32 -36.16
CA GLY A 424 -13.68 -14.30 -37.10
C GLY A 424 -13.95 -12.87 -36.67
N GLN A 425 -14.67 -12.63 -35.58
CA GLN A 425 -15.07 -11.27 -35.19
C GLN A 425 -13.92 -10.48 -34.56
N THR A 426 -14.01 -9.16 -34.69
CA THR A 426 -13.20 -8.17 -33.97
C THR A 426 -14.03 -7.57 -32.85
N VAL A 427 -13.47 -7.59 -31.64
CA VAL A 427 -14.04 -7.02 -30.42
C VAL A 427 -13.40 -5.65 -30.18
N THR A 428 -14.20 -4.59 -30.22
CA THR A 428 -13.73 -3.22 -29.98
C THR A 428 -14.44 -2.60 -28.79
N TYR A 429 -13.68 -2.19 -27.79
CA TYR A 429 -14.16 -1.43 -26.66
C TYR A 429 -14.22 0.05 -26.99
N THR A 430 -15.42 0.62 -26.86
CA THR A 430 -15.66 2.05 -27.04
C THR A 430 -16.28 2.65 -25.78
N PRO A 431 -16.28 3.98 -25.61
CA PRO A 431 -17.04 4.62 -24.53
C PRO A 431 -18.55 4.34 -24.56
N ALA A 432 -19.10 3.88 -25.69
CA ALA A 432 -20.51 3.52 -25.83
C ALA A 432 -20.78 2.04 -25.51
N GLY A 433 -19.74 1.23 -25.29
CA GLY A 433 -19.82 -0.20 -25.03
C GLY A 433 -18.96 -1.03 -25.99
N VAL A 434 -19.11 -2.35 -25.89
CA VAL A 434 -18.40 -3.31 -26.74
C VAL A 434 -19.10 -3.45 -28.08
N GLU A 435 -18.34 -3.28 -29.16
CA GLU A 435 -18.78 -3.48 -30.54
C GLU A 435 -18.15 -4.77 -31.11
N LEU A 436 -18.98 -5.59 -31.78
CA LEU A 436 -18.56 -6.80 -32.48
C LEU A 436 -18.69 -6.57 -33.99
N ALA A 437 -17.58 -6.63 -34.71
CA ALA A 437 -17.55 -6.52 -36.17
C ALA A 437 -17.13 -7.85 -36.80
N ALA A 438 -17.72 -8.24 -37.93
CA ALA A 438 -17.20 -9.36 -38.72
C ALA A 438 -15.87 -8.96 -39.37
N GLY A 439 -14.86 -9.81 -39.22
CA GLY A 439 -13.52 -9.62 -39.80
C GLY A 439 -13.42 -9.92 -41.29
#